data_AF-A0A077EBM7-F1
#
_entry.id   AF-A0A077EBM7-F1
#
_cell.length_a   1.000
_cell.length_b   1.000
_cell.length_c   1.000
_cell.angle_alpha   90.00
_cell.angle_beta   90.00
_cell.angle_gamma   90.00
#
_symmetry.space_group_name_H-M   'P 1'
#
loop_
_entity.id
_entity.type
_entity.pdbx_description
1 polymer ?
#
loop_
_entity_poly.entity_id
_entity_poly.type
_entity_poly.pdbx_seq_one_letter_code
_entity_poly.pdbx_strand_id
1 'polypeptide(L)'
;MKLEINSVITEHTNEVITNFLNQYNQERAVSFEDEINEDVEIVMHDGEKIVGGIIGRSLWGTLEIKRLAVHPDYRHKGIGSKLIYAAETEAKKKKMQLPESKYFFLSGSGIL
;
A
#
# COMPACT_ATOMS: atom_id res chain seq x y z
N MET A 1 26.13 -24.05 16.36
CA MET A 1 25.46 -22.75 16.14
C MET A 1 24.20 -22.73 16.99
N LYS A 2 23.96 -21.66 17.74
CA LYS A 2 22.74 -21.47 18.52
C LYS A 2 21.96 -20.32 17.87
N LEU A 3 20.74 -20.60 17.43
CA LEU A 3 19.85 -19.62 16.81
C LEU A 3 18.75 -19.25 17.81
N GLU A 4 18.38 -17.97 17.85
CA GLU A 4 17.34 -17.44 18.73
C GLU A 4 16.40 -16.53 17.92
N ILE A 5 15.11 -16.52 18.26
CA ILE A 5 14.07 -15.72 17.59
C ILE A 5 13.59 -14.64 18.57
N ASN A 6 13.42 -13.41 18.10
CA ASN A 6 12.80 -12.31 18.83
C ASN A 6 11.60 -11.76 18.05
N SER A 7 10.70 -11.05 18.75
CA SER A 7 9.50 -10.44 18.16
C SER A 7 9.41 -8.94 18.43
N VAL A 8 10.52 -8.31 18.81
CA VAL A 8 10.59 -6.88 19.15
C VAL A 8 11.44 -6.19 18.10
N ILE A 9 10.84 -5.20 17.43
CA ILE A 9 11.57 -4.36 16.48
C ILE A 9 12.39 -3.34 17.27
N THR A 10 13.70 -3.37 17.08
CA THR A 10 14.62 -2.31 17.48
C THR A 10 15.12 -1.58 16.23
N GLU A 11 15.58 -0.33 16.40
CA GLU A 11 16.22 0.44 15.32
C GLU A 11 17.37 -0.35 14.67
N HIS A 12 18.24 -0.94 15.50
CA HIS A 12 19.36 -1.75 15.03
C HIS A 12 18.90 -2.99 14.23
N THR A 13 17.93 -3.75 14.73
CA THR A 13 17.42 -4.92 14.00
C THR A 13 16.75 -4.52 12.68
N ASN A 14 16.04 -3.38 12.65
CA ASN A 14 15.40 -2.89 11.44
C ASN A 14 16.44 -2.51 10.38
N GLU A 15 17.50 -1.81 10.79
CA GLU A 15 18.61 -1.42 9.92
C GLU A 15 19.33 -2.65 9.35
N VAL A 16 19.73 -3.61 10.20
CA VAL A 16 20.46 -4.81 9.77
C VAL A 16 19.64 -5.63 8.78
N ILE A 17 18.36 -5.88 9.07
CA ILE A 17 17.47 -6.64 8.19
C ILE A 17 17.20 -5.88 6.88
N THR A 18 17.02 -4.57 6.94
CA THR A 18 16.88 -3.72 5.73
C THR A 18 18.12 -3.81 4.85
N ASN A 19 19.31 -3.80 5.43
CA ASN A 19 20.55 -3.92 4.67
C ASN A 19 20.69 -5.30 4.01
N PHE A 20 20.29 -6.39 4.68
CA PHE A 20 20.26 -7.72 4.05
C PHE A 20 19.32 -7.76 2.86
N LEU A 21 18.11 -7.18 3.00
CA LEU A 21 17.14 -7.11 1.92
C LEU A 21 17.66 -6.26 0.75
N ASN A 22 18.22 -5.09 1.03
CA ASN A 22 18.76 -4.18 0.03
C ASN A 22 19.92 -4.82 -0.72
N GLN A 23 20.84 -5.50 -0.03
CA GLN A 23 21.95 -6.20 -0.66
C GLN A 23 21.44 -7.30 -1.61
N TYR A 24 20.53 -8.16 -1.11
CA TYR A 24 19.93 -9.22 -1.92
C TYR A 24 19.22 -8.68 -3.17
N ASN A 25 18.50 -7.57 -3.01
CA ASN A 25 17.77 -6.90 -4.08
C ASN A 25 18.72 -6.21 -5.07
N GLN A 26 19.76 -5.50 -4.62
CA GLN A 26 20.72 -4.83 -5.50
C GLN A 26 21.43 -5.83 -6.42
N GLU A 27 21.79 -7.00 -5.90
CA GLU A 27 22.41 -8.08 -6.69
C GLU A 27 21.47 -8.66 -7.76
N ARG A 28 20.16 -8.43 -7.64
CA ARG A 28 19.10 -8.99 -8.49
C ARG A 28 18.24 -7.92 -9.14
N ALA A 29 18.60 -6.65 -8.99
CA ALA A 29 17.75 -5.54 -9.37
C ALA A 29 17.62 -5.50 -10.89
N VAL A 30 16.43 -5.84 -11.38
CA VAL A 30 15.90 -5.27 -12.61
C VAL A 30 15.87 -3.76 -12.36
N SER A 31 16.45 -2.96 -13.27
CA SER A 31 16.40 -1.50 -13.16
C SER A 31 14.94 -1.07 -12.91
N PHE A 32 14.73 -0.41 -11.77
CA PHE A 32 13.49 0.22 -11.38
C PHE A 32 13.54 1.72 -11.69
N GLU A 33 14.27 2.12 -12.73
CA GLU A 33 14.51 3.53 -13.09
C GLU A 33 13.20 4.32 -13.35
N ASP A 34 12.07 3.62 -13.57
CA ASP A 34 10.73 4.18 -13.76
C ASP A 34 9.77 3.96 -12.57
N GLU A 35 10.30 3.63 -11.39
CA GLU A 35 9.49 3.22 -10.25
C GLU A 35 8.84 4.41 -9.53
N ILE A 36 7.51 4.49 -9.66
CA ILE A 36 6.70 5.53 -9.03
C ILE A 36 6.53 5.21 -7.55
N ASN A 37 7.21 5.98 -6.72
CA ASN A 37 7.13 5.94 -5.26
C ASN A 37 6.45 7.19 -4.72
N GLU A 38 5.11 7.18 -4.66
CA GLU A 38 4.30 8.36 -4.35
C GLU A 38 3.16 8.01 -3.41
N ASP A 39 2.78 8.94 -2.53
CA ASP A 39 1.53 8.80 -1.78
C ASP A 39 0.32 8.91 -2.72
N VAL A 40 -0.73 8.16 -2.41
CA VAL A 40 -1.99 8.13 -3.17
C VAL A 40 -3.13 8.50 -2.25
N GLU A 41 -3.92 9.47 -2.67
CA GLU A 41 -5.14 9.89 -1.97
C GLU A 41 -6.34 9.78 -2.92
N ILE A 42 -7.41 9.16 -2.43
CA ILE A 42 -8.70 9.05 -3.15
C ILE A 42 -9.79 9.40 -2.16
N VAL A 43 -10.51 10.50 -2.41
CA VAL A 43 -11.53 11.03 -1.50
C VAL A 43 -12.88 11.08 -2.20
N MET A 44 -13.93 10.65 -1.50
CA MET A 44 -15.32 10.82 -1.93
C MET A 44 -15.97 11.95 -1.14
N HIS A 45 -16.62 12.85 -1.88
CA HIS A 45 -17.31 14.01 -1.33
C HIS A 45 -18.83 13.91 -1.54
N ASP A 46 -19.60 14.47 -0.60
CA ASP A 46 -21.01 14.82 -0.72
C ASP A 46 -21.13 16.34 -0.50
N GLY A 47 -21.17 17.09 -1.60
CA GLY A 47 -20.96 18.54 -1.55
C GLY A 47 -19.54 18.87 -1.04
N GLU A 48 -19.46 19.67 0.02
CA GLU A 48 -18.18 20.03 0.67
C GLU A 48 -17.72 19.00 1.72
N LYS A 49 -18.55 18.00 2.06
CA LYS A 49 -18.25 17.02 3.11
C LYS A 49 -17.48 15.84 2.55
N ILE A 50 -16.36 15.49 3.18
CA ILE A 50 -15.69 14.21 2.95
C ILE A 50 -16.50 13.08 3.61
N VAL A 51 -16.94 12.11 2.81
CA VAL A 51 -17.77 10.98 3.26
C VAL A 51 -17.04 9.65 3.25
N GLY A 52 -15.83 9.60 2.69
CA GLY A 52 -14.93 8.47 2.75
C GLY A 52 -13.67 8.71 1.95
N GLY A 53 -12.66 7.87 2.14
CA GLY A 53 -11.43 7.98 1.39
C GLY A 53 -10.45 6.84 1.62
N ILE A 54 -9.43 6.81 0.77
CA ILE A 54 -8.27 5.93 0.80
C ILE A 54 -7.01 6.79 0.89
N ILE A 55 -6.11 6.42 1.79
CA ILE A 55 -4.73 6.89 1.81
C ILE A 55 -3.85 5.66 1.58
N GLY A 56 -2.93 5.77 0.62
CA GLY A 56 -2.09 4.67 0.19
C GLY A 56 -0.73 5.15 -0.33
N ARG A 57 0.02 4.23 -0.92
CA ARG A 57 1.31 4.50 -1.56
C ARG A 57 1.46 3.65 -2.82
N SER A 58 1.83 4.29 -3.91
CA SER A 58 2.38 3.61 -5.07
C SER A 58 3.80 3.21 -4.75
N LEU A 59 4.13 1.94 -4.87
CA LEU A 59 5.50 1.45 -4.71
C LEU A 59 5.66 0.16 -5.52
N TRP A 60 6.75 0.05 -6.29
CA TRP A 60 7.13 -1.19 -6.97
C TRP A 60 6.09 -1.73 -7.95
N GLY A 61 5.41 -0.81 -8.64
CA GLY A 61 4.32 -1.15 -9.56
C GLY A 61 3.07 -1.71 -8.84
N THR A 62 2.94 -1.46 -7.54
CA THR A 62 1.77 -1.83 -6.72
C THR A 62 1.17 -0.61 -6.04
N LEU A 63 -0.10 -0.72 -5.63
CA LEU A 63 -0.77 0.25 -4.77
C LEU A 63 -1.03 -0.37 -3.40
N GLU A 64 -0.33 0.11 -2.37
CA GLU A 64 -0.59 -0.23 -0.98
C GLU A 64 -1.69 0.66 -0.41
N ILE A 65 -2.76 0.09 0.13
CA ILE A 65 -3.79 0.84 0.87
C ILE A 65 -3.41 0.86 2.36
N LYS A 66 -2.97 2.01 2.86
CA LYS A 66 -2.63 2.21 4.28
C LYS A 66 -3.88 2.43 5.14
N ARG A 67 -4.87 3.14 4.61
CA ARG A 67 -6.13 3.46 5.30
C ARG A 67 -7.28 3.49 4.30
N LEU A 68 -8.42 2.94 4.70
CA LEU A 68 -9.71 3.04 4.02
C LEU A 68 -10.79 3.31 5.06
N ALA A 69 -11.56 4.37 4.90
CA ALA A 69 -12.64 4.70 5.80
C ALA A 69 -13.86 5.25 5.06
N VAL A 70 -15.03 4.99 5.63
CA VAL A 70 -16.31 5.58 5.22
C VAL A 70 -16.99 6.15 6.46
N HIS A 71 -17.45 7.39 6.35
CA HIS A 71 -18.18 8.08 7.41
C HIS A 71 -19.36 7.20 7.87
N PRO A 72 -19.60 7.03 9.19
CA PRO A 72 -20.62 6.12 9.71
C PRO A 72 -22.00 6.22 9.04
N ASP A 73 -22.54 7.43 8.91
CA ASP A 73 -23.86 7.70 8.28
C ASP A 73 -23.93 7.35 6.77
N TYR A 74 -22.78 7.07 6.16
CA TYR A 74 -22.62 6.77 4.75
C TYR A 74 -22.20 5.31 4.50
N ARG A 75 -22.05 4.50 5.56
CA ARG A 75 -21.79 3.05 5.46
C ARG A 75 -23.01 2.31 4.87
N HIS A 76 -22.78 1.08 4.40
CA HIS A 76 -23.79 0.22 3.75
C HIS A 76 -24.44 0.78 2.47
N LYS A 77 -23.89 1.88 1.92
CA LYS A 77 -24.33 2.50 0.65
C LYS A 77 -23.40 2.18 -0.54
N GLY A 78 -22.53 1.17 -0.38
CA GLY A 78 -21.56 0.75 -1.42
C GLY A 78 -20.38 1.70 -1.63
N ILE A 79 -20.16 2.69 -0.77
CA ILE A 79 -19.08 3.68 -0.92
C ILE A 79 -17.69 3.04 -0.84
N GLY A 80 -17.48 2.10 0.09
CA GLY A 80 -16.20 1.40 0.20
C GLY A 80 -15.81 0.69 -1.10
N SER A 81 -16.77 0.00 -1.74
CA SER A 81 -16.55 -0.66 -3.04
C SER A 81 -16.22 0.35 -4.14
N LYS A 82 -16.87 1.52 -4.16
CA LYS A 82 -16.56 2.59 -5.13
C LYS A 82 -15.15 3.16 -4.93
N LEU A 83 -14.73 3.34 -3.67
CA LEU A 83 -13.37 3.79 -3.34
C LEU A 83 -12.32 2.77 -3.79
N ILE A 84 -12.54 1.47 -3.54
CA ILE A 84 -11.65 0.40 -4.02
C ILE A 84 -11.58 0.38 -5.55
N TYR A 85 -12.72 0.46 -6.23
CA TYR A 85 -12.75 0.49 -7.69
C TYR A 85 -11.99 1.70 -8.25
N ALA A 86 -12.10 2.87 -7.61
CA ALA A 86 -11.30 4.04 -7.97
C ALA A 86 -9.80 3.78 -7.75
N ALA A 87 -9.42 3.15 -6.64
CA ALA A 87 -8.02 2.77 -6.36
C ALA A 87 -7.45 1.81 -7.42
N GLU A 88 -8.19 0.77 -7.79
CA GLU A 88 -7.80 -0.15 -8.86
C GLU A 88 -7.67 0.56 -10.21
N THR A 89 -8.56 1.52 -10.49
CA THR A 89 -8.53 2.30 -11.72
C THR A 89 -7.29 3.19 -11.78
N GLU A 90 -6.95 3.87 -10.67
CA GLU A 90 -5.72 4.67 -10.57
C GLU A 90 -4.46 3.82 -10.69
N ALA A 91 -4.43 2.64 -10.06
CA ALA A 91 -3.34 1.69 -10.19
C ALA A 91 -3.12 1.26 -11.66
N LYS A 92 -4.20 0.94 -12.39
CA LYS A 92 -4.13 0.59 -13.82
C LYS A 92 -3.61 1.74 -14.68
N LYS A 93 -4.05 2.98 -14.44
CA LYS A 93 -3.60 4.17 -15.19
C LYS A 93 -2.11 4.42 -15.04
N LYS A 94 -1.60 4.31 -13.80
CA LYS A 94 -0.18 4.52 -13.49
C LYS A 94 0.72 3.35 -13.92
N LYS A 95 0.19 2.40 -14.73
CA LYS A 95 0.87 1.15 -15.09
C LYS A 95 1.43 0.42 -13.87
N MET A 96 0.73 0.48 -12.74
CA MET A 96 0.98 -0.38 -11.57
C MET A 96 0.48 -1.80 -11.90
N GLN A 97 1.03 -2.36 -12.96
CA GLN A 97 0.75 -3.68 -13.49
C GLN A 97 2.08 -4.40 -13.53
N LEU A 98 2.35 -5.18 -12.49
CA LEU A 98 3.34 -6.25 -12.62
C LEU A 98 2.79 -7.29 -13.60
N PRO A 99 3.60 -7.78 -14.55
CA PRO A 99 3.28 -9.00 -15.27
C PRO A 99 3.25 -10.15 -14.26
N GLU A 100 2.09 -10.82 -14.15
CA GLU A 100 1.87 -12.08 -13.41
C GLU A 100 1.91 -12.10 -11.87
N SER A 101 1.98 -10.98 -11.14
CA SER A 101 1.90 -11.05 -9.67
C SER A 101 0.49 -10.75 -9.11
N LYS A 102 -0.09 -11.78 -8.50
CA LYS A 102 -1.42 -11.87 -7.88
C LYS A 102 -1.58 -11.06 -6.58
N TYR A 103 -0.82 -9.99 -6.36
CA TYR A 103 -0.73 -9.38 -5.03
C TYR A 103 -1.21 -7.93 -5.01
N PHE A 104 -2.52 -7.78 -4.78
CA PHE A 104 -3.05 -6.59 -4.11
C PHE A 104 -2.74 -6.77 -2.62
N PHE A 105 -1.66 -6.18 -2.11
CA PHE A 105 -1.37 -6.22 -0.68
C PHE A 105 -2.29 -5.21 0.04
N LEU A 106 -3.41 -5.70 0.54
CA LEU A 106 -4.18 -5.01 1.58
C LEU A 106 -3.42 -5.20 2.91
N SER A 107 -2.41 -4.39 3.18
CA SER A 107 -1.85 -4.23 4.54
C SER A 107 -2.82 -3.37 5.37
N GLY A 108 -4.04 -3.87 5.56
CA GLY A 108 -5.04 -3.24 6.40
C GLY A 108 -4.59 -3.25 7.86
N SER A 109 -3.89 -2.20 8.29
CA SER A 109 -3.82 -1.85 9.70
C SER A 109 -5.23 -1.41 10.10
N GLY A 110 -6.01 -2.34 10.63
CA GLY A 110 -7.41 -2.13 10.97
C GLY A 110 -7.60 -0.89 11.82
N ILE A 111 -8.56 -0.06 11.44
CA ILE A 111 -9.19 0.92 12.34
C ILE A 111 -10.69 0.77 12.15
N LEU A 112 -11.37 0.53 13.28
CA LEU A 112 -12.83 0.46 13.49
C LEU A 112 -13.59 1.68 12.91
#